data_AF-A0A090V7F6-F1
#
_entry.id   AF-A0A090V7F6-F1
#
_cell.length_a   1.000
_cell.length_b   1.000
_cell.length_c   1.000
_cell.angle_alpha   90.00
_cell.angle_beta   90.00
_cell.angle_gamma   90.00
#
_symmetry.space_group_name_H-M   'P 1'
#
loop_
_entity.id
_entity.type
_entity.pdbx_description
1 polymer ?
#
loop_
_entity_poly.entity_id
_entity_poly.type
_entity_poly.pdbx_seq_one_letter_code
_entity_poly.pdbx_strand_id
1 'polypeptide(L)'
;MKNTHSFHIPVMGIGFTIDTPLKVAQYGMDSVISLVDDILLEKLRKMYSEKFEVPYHEISDKIEDFRAKRITSYLNLISDLAGKKFEELKNVSAEKSEELFNYVSMLPDGSKMKAEFEKLTSKELDFSKVKNWVSNNLSMGAIDVNIMTKVDKDNYIKDEKLPVEFNDAHAALRGFANSKLNSSVVLSAGMNPRLYAYMSQFNDFFPDENGAFKKRIILKVSDYRSALIQGKF
;
A
#
# COMPACT_ATOMS: atom_id res chain seq x y z
N MET A 1 1.27 -6.49 -14.94
CA MET A 1 1.66 -5.08 -14.70
C MET A 1 3.04 -4.88 -15.28
N LYS A 2 3.28 -3.83 -16.08
CA LYS A 2 4.64 -3.45 -16.47
C LYS A 2 5.22 -2.67 -15.30
N ASN A 3 6.16 -3.27 -14.56
CA ASN A 3 6.85 -2.55 -13.49
C ASN A 3 7.75 -1.49 -14.11
N THR A 4 7.51 -0.23 -13.77
CA THR A 4 8.33 0.92 -14.22
C THR A 4 9.69 0.95 -13.53
N HIS A 5 9.76 0.39 -12.32
CA HIS A 5 10.98 0.24 -11.52
C HIS A 5 11.34 -1.23 -11.33
N SER A 6 12.64 -1.49 -11.19
CA SER A 6 13.18 -2.82 -10.90
C SER A 6 13.36 -3.10 -9.40
N PHE A 7 12.92 -2.18 -8.54
CA PHE A 7 13.03 -2.28 -7.09
C PHE A 7 11.69 -2.01 -6.40
N HIS A 8 11.57 -2.46 -5.16
CA HIS A 8 10.48 -2.12 -4.25
C HIS A 8 11.08 -1.66 -2.93
N ILE A 9 10.36 -0.81 -2.18
CA ILE A 9 10.79 -0.37 -0.85
C ILE A 9 10.17 -1.31 0.19
N PRO A 10 10.96 -2.19 0.83
CA PRO A 10 10.43 -3.15 1.79
C PRO A 10 10.04 -2.46 3.10
N VAL A 11 9.35 -3.17 3.99
CA VAL A 11 9.22 -2.72 5.38
C VAL A 11 10.60 -2.67 6.04
N MET A 12 10.97 -1.49 6.54
CA MET A 12 12.24 -1.23 7.25
C MET A 12 12.05 -1.01 8.76
N GLY A 13 10.94 -1.47 9.30
CA GLY A 13 10.58 -1.33 10.71
C GLY A 13 9.12 -0.89 10.89
N ILE A 14 8.73 -0.66 12.14
CA ILE A 14 7.33 -0.32 12.47
C ILE A 14 6.94 1.06 11.92
N GLY A 15 7.84 2.06 12.01
CA GLY A 15 7.54 3.44 11.62
C GLY A 15 8.35 4.01 10.44
N PHE A 16 9.39 3.33 9.96
CA PHE A 16 10.31 3.94 8.98
C PHE A 16 9.70 4.13 7.58
N THR A 17 8.85 3.20 7.13
CA THR A 17 8.26 3.22 5.79
C THR A 17 6.74 3.44 5.80
N ILE A 18 6.19 3.81 6.95
CA ILE A 18 4.75 3.91 7.19
C ILE A 18 4.08 4.93 6.26
N ASP A 19 4.74 6.04 5.97
CA ASP A 19 4.26 7.12 5.10
C ASP A 19 4.95 7.15 3.72
N THR A 20 5.87 6.21 3.46
CA THR A 20 6.60 6.13 2.19
C THR A 20 5.67 6.11 0.97
N PRO A 21 4.55 5.35 0.96
CA PRO A 21 3.67 5.33 -0.21
C PRO A 21 3.15 6.72 -0.61
N LEU A 22 2.88 7.60 0.36
CA LEU A 22 2.44 8.97 0.09
C LEU A 22 3.51 9.84 -0.60
N LYS A 23 4.79 9.44 -0.53
CA LYS A 23 5.93 10.16 -1.10
C LYS A 23 6.34 9.62 -2.46
N VAL A 24 6.15 8.32 -2.71
CA VAL A 24 6.77 7.66 -3.88
C VAL A 24 5.77 6.95 -4.81
N ALA A 25 4.53 6.70 -4.36
CA ALA A 25 3.58 5.94 -5.18
C ALA A 25 3.22 6.67 -6.49
N GLN A 26 3.16 8.01 -6.49
CA GLN A 26 2.94 8.78 -7.72
C GLN A 26 4.01 8.55 -8.80
N TYR A 27 5.20 8.10 -8.40
CA TYR A 27 6.32 7.79 -9.28
C TYR A 27 6.37 6.30 -9.66
N GLY A 28 5.33 5.52 -9.37
CA GLY A 28 5.31 4.10 -9.71
C GLY A 28 6.17 3.20 -8.83
N MET A 29 6.71 3.70 -7.72
CA MET A 29 7.54 2.91 -6.81
C MET A 29 6.68 2.17 -5.79
N ASP A 30 6.78 0.84 -5.78
CA ASP A 30 6.08 -0.01 -4.81
C ASP A 30 6.69 0.15 -3.41
N SER A 31 5.85 0.23 -2.38
CA SER A 31 6.31 0.36 -0.99
C SER A 31 5.37 -0.32 -0.01
N VAL A 32 5.91 -0.69 1.17
CA VAL A 32 5.19 -1.50 2.16
C VAL A 32 4.99 -0.75 3.49
N ILE A 33 3.75 -0.72 3.97
CA ILE A 33 3.34 -0.18 5.27
C ILE A 33 3.31 -1.30 6.32
N SER A 34 3.94 -1.11 7.48
CA SER A 34 3.79 -2.05 8.60
C SER A 34 2.46 -1.82 9.34
N LEU A 35 1.67 -2.88 9.55
CA LEU A 35 0.38 -2.81 10.27
C LEU A 35 0.48 -3.18 11.75
N VAL A 36 1.69 -3.23 12.28
CA VAL A 36 1.99 -3.74 13.63
C VAL A 36 1.55 -2.78 14.74
N ASP A 37 1.58 -1.47 14.48
CA ASP A 37 1.29 -0.44 15.49
C ASP A 37 0.14 0.47 15.02
N ASP A 38 -1.08 0.18 15.48
CA ASP A 38 -2.26 0.96 15.13
C ASP A 38 -2.30 2.33 15.82
N ILE A 39 -1.61 2.50 16.95
CA ILE A 39 -1.50 3.78 17.65
C ILE A 39 -0.70 4.75 16.80
N LEU A 40 0.41 4.29 16.22
CA LEU A 40 1.21 5.09 15.29
C LEU A 40 0.41 5.44 14.02
N LEU A 41 -0.32 4.48 13.45
CA LEU A 41 -1.18 4.71 12.28
C LEU A 41 -2.25 5.77 12.57
N GLU A 42 -2.89 5.74 13.74
CA GLU A 42 -3.89 6.72 14.14
C GLU A 42 -3.30 8.13 14.36
N LYS A 43 -2.13 8.22 15.00
CA LYS A 43 -1.40 9.49 15.16
C LYS A 43 -1.03 10.11 13.81
N LEU A 44 -0.54 9.30 12.87
CA LEU A 44 -0.24 9.76 11.52
C LEU A 44 -1.50 10.12 10.74
N ARG A 45 -2.59 9.36 10.92
CA ARG A 45 -3.89 9.68 10.31
C ARG A 45 -4.35 11.07 10.75
N LYS A 46 -4.28 11.37 12.06
CA LYS A 46 -4.58 12.70 12.59
C LYS A 46 -3.73 13.78 11.94
N MET A 47 -2.40 13.64 12.00
CA MET A 47 -1.46 14.61 11.45
C MET A 47 -1.70 14.87 9.95
N TYR A 48 -1.92 13.82 9.15
CA TYR A 48 -2.18 13.98 7.71
C TYR A 48 -3.56 14.52 7.41
N SER A 49 -4.59 14.11 8.16
CA SER A 49 -5.91 14.68 8.02
C SER A 49 -5.90 16.19 8.31
N GLU A 50 -5.20 16.64 9.34
CA GLU A 50 -5.00 18.06 9.63
C GLU A 50 -4.22 18.75 8.51
N LYS A 51 -3.09 18.17 8.08
CA LYS A 51 -2.23 18.75 7.02
C LYS A 51 -2.93 18.91 5.66
N PHE A 52 -3.82 17.98 5.32
CA PHE A 52 -4.50 17.95 4.01
C PHE A 52 -5.99 18.31 4.10
N GLU A 53 -6.41 18.87 5.24
CA GLU A 53 -7.79 19.34 5.47
C GLU A 53 -8.86 18.27 5.18
N VAL A 54 -8.56 17.02 5.54
CA VAL A 54 -9.48 15.88 5.41
C VAL A 54 -10.26 15.71 6.73
N PRO A 55 -11.59 15.47 6.70
CA PRO A 55 -12.37 15.21 7.90
C PRO A 55 -11.74 14.11 8.77
N TYR A 56 -11.60 14.40 10.06
CA TYR A 56 -11.01 13.49 11.04
C TYR A 56 -11.93 13.30 12.23
N HIS A 57 -12.28 12.04 12.47
CA HIS A 57 -12.89 11.58 13.72
C HIS A 57 -11.95 10.57 14.34
N GLU A 58 -11.55 10.81 15.60
CA GLU A 58 -10.66 9.93 16.33
C GLU A 58 -11.31 8.56 16.58
N ILE A 59 -10.55 7.51 16.32
CA ILE A 59 -10.94 6.14 16.65
C ILE A 59 -10.26 5.80 17.97
N SER A 60 -10.94 6.05 19.08
CA SER A 60 -10.42 5.72 20.41
C SER A 60 -10.42 4.21 20.67
N ASP A 61 -9.66 3.76 21.67
CA ASP A 61 -9.61 2.37 22.13
C ASP A 61 -10.93 1.87 22.75
N LYS A 62 -11.86 2.78 23.04
CA LYS A 62 -13.22 2.47 23.52
C LYS A 62 -14.15 1.99 22.41
N ILE A 63 -13.78 2.18 21.15
CA ILE A 63 -14.59 1.77 20.00
C ILE A 63 -14.40 0.28 19.77
N GLU A 64 -15.49 -0.46 19.57
CA GLU A 64 -15.42 -1.85 19.17
C GLU A 64 -14.63 -2.00 17.86
N ASP A 65 -13.69 -2.95 17.85
CA ASP A 65 -12.79 -3.20 16.73
C ASP A 65 -11.96 -1.96 16.30
N PHE A 66 -11.57 -1.12 17.27
CA PHE A 66 -10.82 0.11 17.01
C PHE A 66 -9.56 -0.13 16.18
N ARG A 67 -8.85 -1.24 16.42
CA ARG A 67 -7.58 -1.55 15.73
C ARG A 67 -7.79 -1.76 14.23
N ALA A 68 -8.74 -2.60 13.83
CA ALA A 68 -9.04 -2.81 12.42
C ALA A 68 -9.59 -1.52 11.78
N LYS A 69 -10.40 -0.74 12.50
CA LYS A 69 -10.94 0.54 12.02
C LYS A 69 -9.85 1.60 11.80
N ARG A 70 -8.87 1.71 12.70
CA ARG A 70 -7.69 2.61 12.56
C ARG A 70 -6.89 2.25 11.32
N ILE A 71 -6.57 0.96 11.16
CA ILE A 71 -5.83 0.43 10.02
C ILE A 71 -6.58 0.71 8.71
N THR A 72 -7.88 0.37 8.64
CA THR A 72 -8.72 0.62 7.46
C THR A 72 -8.72 2.10 7.10
N SER A 73 -8.95 2.98 8.08
CA SER A 73 -9.06 4.42 7.87
C SER A 73 -7.75 5.04 7.43
N TYR A 74 -6.63 4.60 8.00
CA TYR A 74 -5.29 5.05 7.60
C TYR A 74 -4.96 4.61 6.17
N LEU A 75 -5.15 3.33 5.83
CA LEU A 75 -4.88 2.82 4.49
C LEU A 75 -5.74 3.53 3.43
N ASN A 76 -7.01 3.81 3.75
CA ASN A 76 -7.90 4.56 2.88
C ASN A 76 -7.44 6.02 2.70
N LEU A 77 -6.99 6.69 3.77
CA LEU A 77 -6.44 8.04 3.70
C LEU A 77 -5.19 8.08 2.81
N ILE A 78 -4.23 7.18 3.03
CA ILE A 78 -3.00 7.13 2.23
C ILE A 78 -3.31 6.82 0.77
N SER A 79 -4.26 5.91 0.50
CA SER A 79 -4.74 5.62 -0.85
C SER A 79 -5.31 6.87 -1.54
N ASP A 80 -6.14 7.65 -0.84
CA ASP A 80 -6.73 8.87 -1.42
C ASP A 80 -5.68 9.93 -1.70
N LEU A 81 -4.81 10.19 -0.74
CA LEU A 81 -3.79 11.22 -0.87
C LEU A 81 -2.75 10.86 -1.94
N ALA A 82 -2.31 9.60 -2.00
CA ALA A 82 -1.42 9.12 -3.07
C ALA A 82 -2.09 9.19 -4.44
N GLY A 83 -3.37 8.80 -4.53
CA GLY A 83 -4.16 8.91 -5.76
C GLY A 83 -4.29 10.36 -6.24
N LYS A 84 -4.59 11.30 -5.33
CA LYS A 84 -4.65 12.73 -5.66
C LYS A 84 -3.33 13.24 -6.23
N LYS A 85 -2.20 12.93 -5.59
CA LYS A 85 -0.88 13.32 -6.11
C LYS A 85 -0.56 12.71 -7.46
N PHE A 86 -0.97 11.45 -7.69
CA PHE A 86 -0.81 10.82 -8.99
C PHE A 86 -1.66 11.51 -10.07
N GLU A 87 -2.91 11.87 -9.78
CA GLU A 87 -3.75 12.65 -10.71
C GLU A 87 -3.16 14.05 -10.97
N GLU A 88 -2.58 14.70 -9.97
CA GLU A 88 -1.88 15.97 -10.13
C GLU A 88 -0.66 15.83 -11.05
N LEU A 89 0.15 14.78 -10.88
CA LEU A 89 1.28 14.46 -11.75
C LEU A 89 0.84 14.23 -13.20
N LYS A 90 -0.32 13.61 -13.42
CA LYS A 90 -0.89 13.41 -14.76
C LYS A 90 -1.43 14.70 -15.39
N ASN A 91 -1.78 15.70 -14.59
CA ASN A 91 -2.29 16.99 -15.06
C ASN A 91 -1.14 17.97 -15.38
N VAL A 92 -0.33 17.60 -16.37
CA VAL A 92 0.85 18.34 -16.81
C VAL A 92 0.48 19.71 -17.37
N SER A 93 1.12 20.76 -16.85
CA SER A 93 1.07 22.14 -17.34
C SER A 93 2.47 22.76 -17.31
N ALA A 94 2.63 23.97 -17.86
CA ALA A 94 3.92 24.69 -17.81
C ALA A 94 4.44 24.89 -16.38
N GLU A 95 3.55 25.06 -15.40
CA GLU A 95 3.89 25.29 -14.00
C GLU A 95 4.17 23.98 -13.23
N LYS A 96 3.67 22.84 -13.72
CA LYS A 96 3.72 21.54 -13.03
C LYS A 96 4.55 20.48 -13.76
N SER A 97 5.18 20.83 -14.88
CA SER A 97 5.94 19.87 -15.67
C SER A 97 7.24 19.43 -15.00
N GLU A 98 7.82 20.26 -14.13
CA GLU A 98 9.09 19.96 -13.47
C GLU A 98 9.06 18.64 -12.70
N GLU A 99 7.98 18.36 -11.95
CA GLU A 99 7.84 17.12 -11.20
C GLU A 99 7.83 15.89 -12.13
N LEU A 100 7.19 16.00 -13.29
CA LEU A 100 7.18 14.94 -14.30
C LEU A 100 8.57 14.75 -14.92
N PHE A 101 9.27 15.83 -15.26
CA PHE A 101 10.65 15.74 -15.78
C PHE A 101 11.59 15.11 -14.76
N ASN A 102 11.46 15.49 -13.48
CA ASN A 102 12.22 14.89 -12.38
C ASN A 102 11.89 13.40 -12.20
N TYR A 103 10.62 13.03 -12.33
CA TYR A 103 10.24 11.62 -12.30
C TYR A 103 10.90 10.82 -13.44
N VAL A 104 10.80 11.31 -14.68
CA VAL A 104 11.36 10.63 -15.85
C VAL A 104 12.88 10.56 -15.77
N SER A 105 13.54 11.57 -15.20
CA SER A 105 15.00 11.56 -15.01
C SER A 105 15.46 10.51 -14.00
N MET A 106 14.62 10.18 -13.00
CA MET A 106 14.87 9.09 -12.04
C MET A 106 14.71 7.68 -12.64
N LEU A 107 14.08 7.54 -13.81
CA LEU A 107 13.98 6.23 -14.46
C LEU A 107 15.35 5.72 -14.89
N PRO A 108 15.59 4.39 -14.84
CA PRO A 108 16.85 3.79 -15.28
C PRO A 108 17.25 4.22 -16.69
N ASP A 109 18.55 4.43 -16.89
CA ASP A 109 19.10 4.74 -18.20
C ASP A 109 18.86 3.57 -19.17
N GLY A 110 18.48 3.91 -20.40
CA GLY A 110 18.05 2.92 -21.41
C GLY A 110 16.62 2.39 -21.23
N SER A 111 15.86 2.88 -20.24
CA SER A 111 14.44 2.53 -20.16
C SER A 111 13.69 3.05 -21.38
N LYS A 112 12.86 2.18 -21.98
CA LYS A 112 12.05 2.52 -23.16
C LYS A 112 11.16 3.75 -22.89
N MET A 113 10.64 3.84 -21.68
CA MET A 113 9.78 4.93 -21.23
C MET A 113 10.53 6.28 -21.23
N LYS A 114 11.75 6.34 -20.72
CA LYS A 114 12.59 7.54 -20.74
C LYS A 114 12.91 7.98 -22.17
N ALA A 115 13.30 7.05 -23.04
CA ALA A 115 13.58 7.34 -24.45
C ALA A 115 12.33 7.81 -25.23
N GLU A 116 11.17 7.21 -24.98
CA GLU A 116 9.90 7.65 -25.58
C GLU A 116 9.53 9.07 -25.14
N PHE A 117 9.72 9.37 -23.85
CA PHE A 117 9.47 10.69 -23.30
C PHE A 117 10.43 11.74 -23.86
N GLU A 118 11.73 11.46 -23.90
CA GLU A 118 12.73 12.37 -24.49
C GLU A 118 12.42 12.67 -25.96
N LYS A 119 12.01 11.66 -26.74
CA LYS A 119 11.58 11.87 -28.13
C LYS A 119 10.33 12.77 -28.20
N LEU A 120 9.38 12.57 -27.29
CA LEU A 120 8.16 13.37 -27.20
C LEU A 120 8.44 14.84 -26.87
N THR A 121 9.44 15.10 -26.02
CA THR A 121 9.80 16.44 -25.55
C THR A 121 10.97 17.08 -26.31
N SER A 122 11.61 16.38 -27.25
CA SER A 122 12.76 16.87 -28.03
C SER A 122 12.44 18.02 -29.01
N LYS A 123 11.17 18.21 -29.33
CA LYS A 123 10.66 19.29 -30.19
C LYS A 123 9.89 20.31 -29.34
N GLU A 124 9.00 21.07 -29.96
CA GLU A 124 8.06 21.93 -29.24
C GLU A 124 7.20 21.09 -28.28
N LEU A 125 7.12 21.56 -27.02
CA LEU A 125 6.41 20.87 -25.94
C LEU A 125 4.89 20.99 -26.13
N ASP A 126 4.30 19.90 -26.62
CA ASP A 126 2.86 19.74 -26.74
C ASP A 126 2.29 19.06 -25.50
N PHE A 127 1.81 19.85 -24.54
CA PHE A 127 1.25 19.36 -23.27
C PHE A 127 0.09 18.37 -23.45
N SER A 128 -0.67 18.45 -24.54
CA SER A 128 -1.76 17.51 -24.81
C SER A 128 -1.22 16.10 -25.08
N LYS A 129 -0.15 16.01 -25.87
CA LYS A 129 0.52 14.72 -26.15
C LYS A 129 1.24 14.18 -24.94
N VAL A 130 1.89 15.06 -24.15
CA VAL A 130 2.53 14.67 -22.89
C VAL A 130 1.50 14.10 -21.91
N LYS A 131 0.36 14.77 -21.72
CA LYS A 131 -0.73 14.28 -20.86
C LYS A 131 -1.27 12.91 -21.29
N ASN A 132 -1.47 12.72 -22.60
CA ASN A 132 -1.89 11.44 -23.15
C ASN A 132 -0.84 10.36 -22.94
N TRP A 133 0.44 10.67 -23.17
CA TRP A 133 1.53 9.73 -22.94
C TRP A 133 1.62 9.33 -21.46
N VAL A 134 1.56 10.30 -20.55
CA VAL A 134 1.60 10.06 -19.10
C VAL A 134 0.45 9.16 -18.66
N SER A 135 -0.77 9.46 -19.11
CA SER A 135 -1.97 8.69 -18.74
C SER A 135 -1.93 7.23 -19.23
N ASN A 136 -1.24 6.98 -20.35
CA ASN A 136 -1.15 5.64 -20.96
C ASN A 136 0.06 4.83 -20.50
N ASN A 137 1.10 5.49 -19.99
CA ASN A 137 2.39 4.83 -19.69
C ASN A 137 2.71 4.78 -18.20
N LEU A 138 2.24 5.76 -17.41
CA LEU A 138 2.55 5.79 -15.98
C LEU A 138 1.51 5.01 -15.18
N SER A 139 1.99 4.36 -14.13
CA SER A 139 1.15 3.68 -13.15
C SER A 139 1.58 4.08 -11.75
N MET A 140 0.62 4.17 -10.85
CA MET A 140 0.90 4.36 -9.43
C MET A 140 1.58 3.12 -8.85
N GLY A 141 2.53 3.33 -7.94
CA GLY A 141 3.18 2.27 -7.20
C GLY A 141 2.22 1.61 -6.22
N ALA A 142 2.40 0.32 -5.98
CA ALA A 142 1.59 -0.44 -5.05
C ALA A 142 1.82 0.04 -3.61
N ILE A 143 0.71 0.12 -2.88
CA ILE A 143 0.66 0.42 -1.44
C ILE A 143 0.44 -0.91 -0.73
N ASP A 144 1.51 -1.71 -0.66
CA ASP A 144 1.47 -3.01 -0.01
C ASP A 144 1.53 -2.84 1.51
N VAL A 145 1.14 -3.89 2.23
CA VAL A 145 1.13 -3.90 3.70
C VAL A 145 1.92 -5.08 4.24
N ASN A 146 2.41 -5.00 5.47
CA ASN A 146 3.08 -6.10 6.15
C ASN A 146 2.37 -6.45 7.45
N ILE A 147 2.22 -7.76 7.67
CA ILE A 147 1.79 -8.34 8.94
C ILE A 147 2.88 -9.31 9.40
N MET A 148 3.38 -9.11 10.62
CA MET A 148 4.29 -10.05 11.28
C MET A 148 3.47 -11.13 11.98
N THR A 149 3.49 -12.36 11.47
CA THR A 149 2.54 -13.41 11.88
C THR A 149 2.77 -13.96 13.29
N LYS A 150 3.99 -13.79 13.84
CA LYS A 150 4.38 -14.26 15.19
C LYS A 150 4.23 -13.22 16.29
N VAL A 151 4.07 -11.94 15.96
CA VAL A 151 3.88 -10.86 16.94
C VAL A 151 2.38 -10.65 17.16
N ASP A 152 1.70 -11.77 17.39
CA ASP A 152 0.24 -11.84 17.46
C ASP A 152 -0.19 -11.86 18.92
N LYS A 153 -0.58 -10.69 19.43
CA LYS A 153 -0.91 -10.49 20.84
C LYS A 153 -2.40 -10.69 21.08
N ASP A 154 -2.73 -11.50 22.09
CA ASP A 154 -4.10 -11.61 22.60
C ASP A 154 -4.56 -10.28 23.22
N ASN A 155 -5.79 -9.87 22.89
CA ASN A 155 -6.41 -8.65 23.40
C ASN A 155 -7.52 -8.99 24.40
N TYR A 156 -7.79 -8.06 25.33
CA TYR A 156 -8.68 -8.27 26.47
C TYR A 156 -9.62 -7.08 26.65
N ILE A 157 -10.85 -7.35 27.10
CA ILE A 157 -11.80 -6.32 27.59
C ILE A 157 -12.16 -6.68 29.01
N LYS A 158 -11.90 -5.79 29.97
CA LYS A 158 -12.20 -6.02 31.40
C LYS A 158 -11.64 -7.36 31.91
N ASP A 159 -10.39 -7.67 31.52
CA ASP A 159 -9.69 -8.93 31.81
C ASP A 159 -10.27 -10.20 31.15
N GLU A 160 -11.32 -10.08 30.34
CA GLU A 160 -11.82 -11.17 29.51
C GLU A 160 -11.07 -11.23 28.18
N LYS A 161 -10.49 -12.40 27.88
CA LYS A 161 -9.78 -12.64 26.62
C LYS A 161 -10.77 -12.59 25.46
N LEU A 162 -10.46 -11.77 24.46
CA LEU A 162 -11.25 -11.69 23.24
C LEU A 162 -11.03 -12.90 22.32
N PRO A 163 -11.98 -13.16 21.40
CA PRO A 163 -11.78 -14.11 20.31
C PRO A 163 -10.52 -13.81 19.49
N VAL A 164 -9.99 -14.83 18.81
CA VAL A 164 -8.73 -14.76 18.06
C VAL A 164 -8.77 -13.68 16.98
N GLU A 165 -9.95 -13.40 16.43
CA GLU A 165 -10.17 -12.36 15.43
C GLU A 165 -9.75 -10.98 15.95
N PHE A 166 -9.82 -10.72 17.26
CA PHE A 166 -9.46 -9.44 17.84
C PHE A 166 -7.98 -9.33 18.21
N ASN A 167 -7.18 -10.36 17.98
CA ASN A 167 -5.74 -10.26 18.17
C ASN A 167 -5.10 -9.34 17.12
N ASP A 168 -3.85 -8.97 17.36
CA ASP A 168 -3.17 -7.94 16.59
C ASP A 168 -3.05 -8.26 15.09
N ALA A 169 -2.70 -9.51 14.74
CA ALA A 169 -2.51 -9.90 13.35
C ALA A 169 -3.85 -10.05 12.60
N HIS A 170 -4.89 -10.59 13.26
CA HIS A 170 -6.21 -10.76 12.64
C HIS A 170 -6.92 -9.42 12.49
N ALA A 171 -6.79 -8.51 13.47
CA ALA A 171 -7.29 -7.15 13.34
C ALA A 171 -6.58 -6.38 12.22
N ALA A 172 -5.26 -6.55 12.07
CA ALA A 172 -4.52 -5.97 10.95
C ALA A 172 -4.97 -6.51 9.60
N LEU A 173 -5.18 -7.84 9.50
CA LEU A 173 -5.68 -8.47 8.30
C LEU A 173 -7.09 -7.98 7.96
N ARG A 174 -8.01 -7.91 8.94
CA ARG A 174 -9.34 -7.31 8.74
C ARG A 174 -9.25 -5.89 8.23
N GLY A 175 -8.42 -5.07 8.88
CA GLY A 175 -8.27 -3.67 8.50
C GLY A 175 -7.77 -3.51 7.06
N PHE A 176 -6.84 -4.37 6.66
CA PHE A 176 -6.36 -4.44 5.28
C PHE A 176 -7.44 -4.94 4.30
N ALA A 177 -8.12 -6.03 4.63
CA ALA A 177 -9.17 -6.62 3.79
C ALA A 177 -10.32 -5.65 3.56
N ASN A 178 -10.74 -4.91 4.60
CA ASN A 178 -11.81 -3.92 4.53
C ASN A 178 -11.35 -2.56 3.95
N SER A 179 -10.06 -2.37 3.68
CA SER A 179 -9.57 -1.16 3.01
C SER A 179 -9.83 -1.22 1.50
N LYS A 180 -9.89 -0.05 0.85
CA LYS A 180 -10.09 0.04 -0.60
C LYS A 180 -8.85 -0.25 -1.44
N LEU A 181 -7.71 -0.53 -0.81
CA LEU A 181 -6.47 -0.81 -1.52
C LEU A 181 -6.61 -2.02 -2.45
N ASN A 182 -6.10 -1.91 -3.67
CA ASN A 182 -5.83 -3.06 -4.53
C ASN A 182 -4.33 -3.35 -4.44
N SER A 183 -3.93 -4.20 -3.49
CA SER A 183 -2.54 -4.39 -3.13
C SER A 183 -2.28 -5.73 -2.45
N SER A 184 -1.05 -5.95 -2.01
CA SER A 184 -0.59 -7.21 -1.45
C SER A 184 -0.33 -7.09 0.06
N VAL A 185 -0.64 -8.16 0.79
CA VAL A 185 -0.16 -8.36 2.16
C VAL A 185 1.10 -9.21 2.13
N VAL A 186 2.18 -8.66 2.65
CA VAL A 186 3.44 -9.34 2.91
C VAL A 186 3.34 -10.03 4.27
N LEU A 187 3.35 -11.35 4.29
CA LEU A 187 3.42 -12.14 5.52
C LEU A 187 4.87 -12.42 5.87
N SER A 188 5.27 -11.99 7.06
CA SER A 188 6.65 -12.12 7.56
C SER A 188 6.69 -12.78 8.93
N ALA A 189 7.91 -13.11 9.38
CA ALA A 189 8.21 -13.71 10.68
C ALA A 189 7.69 -15.15 10.88
N GLY A 190 7.20 -15.84 9.85
CA GLY A 190 6.84 -17.26 9.89
C GLY A 190 5.39 -17.51 9.49
N MET A 191 4.85 -18.67 9.90
CA MET A 191 3.50 -19.11 9.55
C MET A 191 2.58 -19.08 10.77
N ASN A 192 1.38 -18.53 10.59
CA ASN A 192 0.30 -18.57 11.56
C ASN A 192 -0.94 -19.18 10.86
N PRO A 193 -1.19 -20.50 11.02
CA PRO A 193 -2.29 -21.19 10.33
C PRO A 193 -3.66 -20.56 10.56
N ARG A 194 -3.90 -19.98 11.75
CA ARG A 194 -5.17 -19.33 12.08
C ARG A 194 -5.39 -18.08 11.23
N LEU A 195 -4.33 -17.27 11.08
CA LEU A 195 -4.38 -16.07 10.24
C LEU A 195 -4.64 -16.42 8.78
N TYR A 196 -4.02 -17.48 8.25
CA TYR A 196 -4.24 -17.94 6.88
C TYR A 196 -5.67 -18.44 6.69
N ALA A 197 -6.19 -19.25 7.62
CA ALA A 197 -7.58 -19.68 7.60
C ALA A 197 -8.54 -18.47 7.65
N TYR A 198 -8.19 -17.43 8.42
CA TYR A 198 -8.97 -16.20 8.50
C TYR A 198 -8.99 -15.42 7.17
N MET A 199 -7.90 -15.44 6.37
CA MET A 199 -7.89 -14.82 5.04
C MET A 199 -8.98 -15.37 4.12
N SER A 200 -9.28 -16.67 4.22
CA SER A 200 -10.30 -17.32 3.40
C SER A 200 -11.73 -16.80 3.64
N GLN A 201 -11.94 -16.03 4.71
CA GLN A 201 -13.24 -15.42 5.02
C GLN A 201 -13.50 -14.12 4.24
N PHE A 202 -12.52 -13.58 3.52
CA PHE A 202 -12.67 -12.33 2.77
C PHE A 202 -12.62 -12.58 1.26
N ASN A 203 -13.71 -12.23 0.57
CA ASN A 203 -13.88 -12.42 -0.86
C ASN A 203 -12.79 -11.73 -1.70
N ASP A 204 -12.23 -10.63 -1.23
CA ASP A 204 -11.21 -9.85 -1.94
C ASP A 204 -9.86 -10.59 -2.15
N PHE A 205 -9.62 -11.71 -1.43
CA PHE A 205 -8.46 -12.59 -1.65
C PHE A 205 -8.69 -13.66 -2.73
N PHE A 206 -9.91 -13.77 -3.25
CA PHE A 206 -10.23 -14.66 -4.35
C PHE A 206 -10.16 -13.90 -5.68
N PRO A 207 -9.89 -14.59 -6.80
CA PRO A 207 -9.91 -13.96 -8.11
C PRO A 207 -11.34 -13.52 -8.47
N ASP A 208 -11.44 -12.39 -9.15
CA ASP A 208 -12.68 -11.98 -9.81
C ASP A 208 -12.97 -12.80 -11.08
N GLU A 209 -14.04 -12.45 -11.79
CA GLU A 209 -14.47 -13.12 -13.03
C GLU A 209 -13.40 -13.07 -14.15
N ASN A 210 -12.45 -12.13 -14.07
CA ASN A 210 -11.34 -11.99 -15.02
C ASN A 210 -10.05 -12.68 -14.53
N GLY A 211 -10.09 -13.38 -13.39
CA GLY A 211 -8.91 -13.98 -12.78
C GLY A 211 -8.00 -12.98 -12.05
N ALA A 212 -8.47 -11.74 -11.82
CA ALA A 212 -7.69 -10.70 -11.17
C ALA A 212 -7.94 -10.69 -9.65
N PHE A 213 -6.87 -10.51 -8.88
CA PHE A 213 -6.93 -10.46 -7.42
C PHE A 213 -6.90 -9.01 -6.95
N LYS A 214 -7.86 -8.62 -6.11
CA LYS A 214 -7.85 -7.32 -5.44
C LYS A 214 -6.89 -7.30 -4.24
N LYS A 215 -6.80 -8.41 -3.51
CA LYS A 215 -5.85 -8.57 -2.39
C LYS A 215 -4.97 -9.77 -2.69
N ARG A 216 -3.67 -9.54 -2.75
CA ARG A 216 -2.66 -10.57 -3.04
C ARG A 216 -1.89 -10.94 -1.78
N ILE A 217 -1.28 -12.12 -1.78
CA ILE A 217 -0.45 -12.59 -0.66
C ILE A 217 0.99 -12.69 -1.16
N ILE A 218 1.92 -12.09 -0.43
CA ILE A 218 3.36 -12.22 -0.64
C ILE A 218 3.94 -12.93 0.58
N LEU A 219 4.59 -14.07 0.34
CA LEU A 219 5.25 -14.85 1.39
C LEU A 219 6.72 -14.41 1.52
N LYS A 220 7.07 -13.75 2.62
CA LYS A 220 8.46 -13.37 2.93
C LYS A 220 9.16 -14.51 3.65
N VAL A 221 9.81 -15.37 2.87
CA VAL A 221 10.50 -16.59 3.34
C VAL A 221 11.97 -16.60 2.93
N SER A 222 12.80 -17.31 3.70
CA SER A 222 14.25 -17.42 3.49
C SER A 222 14.67 -18.59 2.61
N ASP A 223 13.79 -19.58 2.44
CA ASP A 223 14.12 -20.85 1.78
C ASP A 223 12.91 -21.45 1.04
N TYR A 224 13.21 -22.31 0.07
CA TYR A 224 12.21 -22.96 -0.79
C TYR A 224 11.24 -23.85 -0.01
N ARG A 225 11.70 -24.54 1.05
CA ARG A 225 10.84 -25.43 1.84
C ARG A 225 9.78 -24.62 2.57
N SER A 226 10.17 -23.49 3.17
CA SER A 226 9.24 -22.54 3.79
C SER A 226 8.23 -21.99 2.77
N ALA A 227 8.66 -21.65 1.55
CA ALA A 227 7.78 -21.22 0.47
C ALA A 227 6.74 -22.29 0.12
N LEU A 228 7.19 -23.54 -0.06
CA LEU A 228 6.33 -24.65 -0.44
C LEU A 228 5.31 -24.99 0.66
N ILE A 229 5.72 -24.95 1.94
CA ILE A 229 4.82 -25.26 3.06
C ILE A 229 3.75 -24.16 3.20
N GLN A 230 4.17 -22.89 3.22
CA GLN A 230 3.24 -21.77 3.39
C GLN A 230 2.33 -21.57 2.17
N GLY A 231 2.84 -21.78 0.95
CA GLY A 231 2.05 -21.63 -0.27
C GLY A 231 1.04 -22.76 -0.53
N LYS A 232 1.17 -23.90 0.17
CA LYS A 232 0.22 -25.03 0.08
C LYS A 232 -0.91 -24.96 1.10
N PHE A 233 -0.73 -24.18 2.17
CA PHE A 233 -1.72 -24.01 3.21
C PHE A 233 -2.77 -23.00 2.75
#